data_AF-A0A1V3XCS7-F1
#
_entry.id   AF-A0A1V3XCS7-F1
#
_cell.length_a   1.000
_cell.length_b   1.000
_cell.length_c   1.000
_cell.angle_alpha   90.00
_cell.angle_beta   90.00
_cell.angle_gamma   90.00
#
_symmetry.space_group_name_H-M   'P 1'
#
loop_
_entity.id
_entity.type
_entity.pdbx_description
1 polymer ?
#
loop_
_entity_poly.entity_id
_entity_poly.type
_entity_poly.pdbx_seq_one_letter_code
_entity_poly.pdbx_strand_id
1 'polypeptide(L)'
;MVFGANTYRAFAQMLAESTEESEVHDPWVTRMRHLPATVVSTTLDGPLDWPDATVVSGDAVDVVARLKQESEVPLRSHGSLSMNRALMAAGLVDRVQVTLFPVITGQTGDDPIYQGAADFDLELIESRTLDGNIQELIYRPTLHV
;
A
#
# COMPACT_ATOMS: atom_id res chain seq x y z
N MET A 1 -4.32 8.32 -2.15
CA MET A 1 -3.41 7.16 -2.15
C MET A 1 -1.99 7.62 -1.90
N VAL A 2 -1.18 6.84 -1.17
CA VAL A 2 0.26 7.10 -1.01
C VAL A 2 1.02 5.88 -1.52
N PHE A 3 2.03 6.10 -2.36
CA PHE A 3 2.85 5.04 -2.93
C PHE A 3 4.34 5.32 -2.77
N GLY A 4 5.12 4.27 -2.52
CA GLY A 4 6.57 4.30 -2.72
C GLY A 4 6.94 4.07 -4.19
N ALA A 5 8.14 4.50 -4.58
CA ALA A 5 8.63 4.42 -5.95
C ALA A 5 8.56 3.00 -6.56
N ASN A 6 8.92 1.95 -5.80
CA ASN A 6 8.95 0.58 -6.31
C ASN A 6 7.53 0.07 -6.62
N THR A 7 6.56 0.37 -5.76
CA THR A 7 5.17 -0.03 -5.95
C THR A 7 4.53 0.74 -7.09
N TYR A 8 4.83 2.04 -7.20
CA TYR A 8 4.38 2.82 -8.34
C TYR A 8 4.89 2.22 -9.66
N ARG A 9 6.19 1.88 -9.75
CA ARG A 9 6.76 1.25 -10.95
C ARG A 9 6.10 -0.10 -11.26
N ALA A 10 5.91 -0.95 -10.26
CA ALA A 10 5.25 -2.25 -10.44
C ALA A 10 3.80 -2.10 -10.92
N PHE A 11 3.04 -1.16 -10.35
CA PHE A 11 1.66 -0.90 -10.77
C PHE A 11 1.59 -0.30 -12.17
N ALA A 12 2.47 0.65 -12.49
CA ALA A 12 2.56 1.22 -13.83
C ALA A 12 2.90 0.16 -14.88
N GLN A 13 3.83 -0.75 -14.57
CA GLN A 13 4.18 -1.86 -15.46
C GLN A 13 3.01 -2.83 -15.64
N MET A 14 2.36 -3.25 -14.55
CA MET A 14 1.21 -4.15 -14.61
C MET A 14 0.05 -3.56 -15.43
N LEU A 15 -0.19 -2.26 -15.32
CA LEU A 15 -1.16 -1.55 -16.15
C LEU A 15 -0.74 -1.49 -17.63
N ALA A 16 0.53 -1.20 -17.90
CA ALA A 16 1.05 -1.13 -19.27
C ALA A 16 0.99 -2.49 -19.99
N GLU A 17 1.13 -3.58 -19.23
CA GLU A 17 1.06 -4.96 -19.73
C GLU A 17 -0.37 -5.51 -19.77
N SER A 18 -1.35 -4.78 -19.22
CA SER A 18 -2.75 -5.21 -19.18
C SER A 18 -3.45 -5.03 -20.54
N THR A 19 -4.23 -6.03 -20.91
CA THR A 19 -5.12 -6.04 -22.09
C THR A 19 -6.55 -5.67 -21.70
N GLU A 20 -7.43 -5.33 -22.66
CA GLU A 20 -8.85 -5.01 -22.40
C GLU A 20 -9.61 -6.11 -21.63
N GLU A 21 -9.15 -7.37 -21.70
CA GLU A 21 -9.72 -8.52 -20.98
C GLU A 21 -9.09 -8.78 -19.61
N SER A 22 -8.09 -8.00 -19.20
CA SER A 22 -7.41 -8.18 -17.92
C SER A 22 -8.27 -7.69 -16.76
N GLU A 23 -8.32 -8.45 -15.65
CA GLU A 23 -8.96 -8.06 -14.39
C GLU A 23 -8.37 -6.76 -13.78
N VAL A 24 -7.27 -6.25 -14.33
CA VAL A 24 -6.70 -4.92 -14.07
C VAL A 24 -7.67 -3.78 -14.42
N HIS A 25 -8.70 -4.05 -15.24
CA HIS A 25 -9.80 -3.11 -15.53
C HIS A 25 -11.04 -3.31 -14.67
N ASP A 26 -10.98 -4.14 -13.61
CA ASP A 26 -12.08 -4.25 -12.65
C ASP A 26 -12.50 -2.85 -12.13
N PRO A 27 -13.81 -2.61 -11.93
CA PRO A 27 -14.33 -1.37 -11.37
C PRO A 27 -13.56 -0.85 -10.13
N TRP A 28 -13.02 -1.74 -9.30
CA TRP A 28 -12.21 -1.39 -8.15
C TRP A 28 -10.87 -0.75 -8.54
N VAL A 29 -10.11 -1.35 -9.46
CA VAL A 29 -8.81 -0.82 -9.92
C VAL A 29 -9.02 0.50 -10.64
N THR A 30 -10.07 0.59 -11.47
CA THR A 30 -10.46 1.83 -12.14
C THR A 30 -10.73 2.94 -11.13
N ARG A 31 -11.54 2.67 -10.09
CA ARG A 31 -11.81 3.65 -9.03
C ARG A 31 -10.53 4.08 -8.31
N MET A 32 -9.62 3.14 -8.01
CA MET A 32 -8.34 3.46 -7.37
C MET A 32 -7.50 4.43 -8.22
N ARG A 33 -7.47 4.26 -9.54
CA ARG A 33 -6.71 5.14 -10.46
C ARG A 33 -7.22 6.57 -10.48
N HIS A 34 -8.51 6.77 -10.24
CA HIS A 34 -9.14 8.10 -10.20
C HIS A 34 -9.04 8.78 -8.83
N LEU A 35 -8.38 8.17 -7.85
CA LEU A 35 -8.09 8.83 -6.58
C LEU A 35 -6.77 9.61 -6.68
N PRO A 36 -6.69 10.81 -6.05
CA PRO A 36 -5.44 11.54 -5.92
C PRO A 36 -4.36 10.65 -5.32
N ALA A 37 -3.20 10.62 -5.94
CA ALA A 37 -2.08 9.80 -5.52
C ALA A 37 -0.84 10.65 -5.21
N THR A 38 -0.17 10.35 -4.11
CA THR A 38 1.13 10.92 -3.77
C THR A 38 2.17 9.82 -3.88
N VAL A 39 3.14 10.00 -4.77
CA VAL A 39 4.27 9.07 -4.94
C VAL A 39 5.48 9.67 -4.24
N VAL A 40 5.93 9.02 -3.16
CA VAL A 40 7.15 9.43 -2.46
C VAL A 40 8.35 8.82 -3.16
N SER A 41 9.19 9.67 -3.76
CA SER A 41 10.39 9.23 -4.47
C SER A 41 11.41 10.36 -4.61
N THR A 42 12.69 10.02 -4.54
CA THR A 42 13.82 10.90 -4.87
C THR A 42 14.41 10.61 -6.26
N THR A 43 13.90 9.60 -6.97
CA THR A 43 14.47 9.10 -8.23
C THR A 43 13.46 9.03 -9.38
N LEU A 44 12.20 9.38 -9.12
CA LEU A 44 11.18 9.49 -10.17
C LEU A 44 11.04 10.96 -10.52
N ASP A 45 11.13 11.26 -11.82
CA ASP A 45 10.92 12.59 -12.37
C ASP A 45 9.86 12.54 -13.47
N GLY A 46 9.12 13.64 -13.65
CA GLY A 46 8.21 13.83 -14.78
C GLY A 46 6.74 13.43 -14.52
N PRO A 47 5.88 13.60 -15.53
CA PRO A 47 4.48 13.20 -15.44
C PRO A 47 4.40 11.68 -15.30
N LEU A 48 3.76 11.24 -14.23
CA LEU A 48 3.48 9.85 -13.99
C LEU A 48 2.35 9.39 -14.93
N ASP A 49 2.39 8.12 -15.34
CA ASP A 49 1.29 7.47 -16.10
C ASP A 49 0.11 7.12 -15.16
N TRP A 50 -0.26 8.11 -14.35
CA TRP A 50 -1.31 8.08 -13.37
C TRP A 50 -1.96 9.47 -13.33
N PRO A 51 -3.23 9.61 -13.77
CA PRO A 51 -3.81 10.92 -14.10
C PRO A 51 -3.70 11.98 -13.01
N ASP A 52 -3.92 11.60 -11.74
CA ASP A 52 -3.92 12.52 -10.59
C ASP A 52 -2.77 12.21 -9.60
N ALA A 53 -1.60 11.78 -10.10
CA ALA A 53 -0.45 11.51 -9.24
C ALA A 53 0.53 12.69 -9.15
N THR A 54 0.94 13.01 -7.92
CA THR A 54 1.98 13.99 -7.62
C THR A 54 3.20 13.28 -7.05
N VAL A 55 4.38 13.54 -7.61
CA VAL A 55 5.66 13.09 -7.01
C VAL A 55 6.07 14.06 -5.92
N VAL A 56 6.39 13.53 -4.74
CA VAL A 56 6.93 14.30 -3.62
C VAL A 56 8.28 13.70 -3.25
N SER A 57 9.32 14.53 -3.28
CA SER A 57 10.65 14.17 -2.82
C SER A 57 10.79 14.39 -1.31
N GLY A 58 11.57 13.54 -0.66
CA GLY A 58 11.83 13.61 0.78
C GLY A 58 11.74 12.25 1.46
N ASP A 59 11.91 12.26 2.77
CA ASP A 59 11.70 11.07 3.60
C ASP A 59 10.20 10.73 3.68
N ALA A 60 9.87 9.44 3.57
CA ALA A 60 8.48 9.01 3.54
C ALA A 60 7.75 9.22 4.87
N VAL A 61 8.44 9.10 6.00
CA VAL A 61 7.86 9.37 7.32
C VAL A 61 7.46 10.83 7.42
N ASP A 62 8.35 11.75 7.03
CA ASP A 62 8.07 13.18 7.05
C ASP A 62 6.92 13.58 6.11
N VAL A 63 6.94 13.07 4.88
CA VAL A 63 5.90 13.35 3.89
C VAL A 63 4.55 12.84 4.36
N VAL A 64 4.47 11.62 4.87
CA VAL A 64 3.21 11.05 5.36
C VAL A 64 2.75 11.73 6.64
N ALA A 65 3.65 12.08 7.56
CA ALA A 65 3.30 12.82 8.77
C ALA A 65 2.63 14.16 8.44
N ARG A 66 3.16 14.89 7.45
CA ARG A 66 2.54 16.13 6.93
C ARG A 66 1.19 15.85 6.28
N LEU A 67 1.11 14.87 5.38
CA LEU A 67 -0.14 14.50 4.70
C LEU A 67 -1.23 14.11 5.70
N LYS A 68 -0.90 13.43 6.81
CA LYS A 68 -1.88 13.09 7.86
C LYS A 68 -2.47 14.32 8.53
N GLN A 69 -1.75 15.44 8.57
CA GLN A 69 -2.23 16.70 9.15
C GLN A 69 -3.05 17.53 8.15
N GLU A 70 -2.67 17.47 6.86
CA GLU A 70 -3.25 18.31 5.80
C GLU A 70 -4.45 17.64 5.11
N SER A 71 -4.51 16.31 5.07
CA SER A 71 -5.54 15.60 4.33
C SER A 71 -6.87 15.55 5.10
N GLU A 72 -7.94 15.94 4.42
CA GLU A 72 -9.31 15.83 4.93
C GLU A 72 -9.89 14.40 4.86
N VAL A 73 -9.16 13.47 4.22
CA VAL A 73 -9.59 12.08 4.00
C VAL A 73 -8.54 11.09 4.49
N PRO A 74 -8.91 9.83 4.81
CA PRO A 74 -7.95 8.82 5.21
C PRO A 74 -6.92 8.54 4.11
N LEU A 75 -5.65 8.43 4.51
CA LEU A 75 -4.57 7.99 3.63
C LEU A 75 -4.57 6.46 3.54
N ARG A 76 -4.36 5.93 2.33
CA ARG A 76 -4.20 4.50 2.07
C ARG A 76 -2.92 4.26 1.28
N SER A 77 -2.11 3.31 1.73
CA SER A 77 -0.90 2.86 1.06
C SER A 77 -0.97 1.36 0.79
N HIS A 78 -0.70 0.95 -0.46
CA HIS A 78 -0.49 -0.46 -0.83
C HIS A 78 0.99 -0.84 -0.89
N GLY A 79 1.87 0.12 -0.66
CA GLY A 79 3.31 -0.10 -0.73
C GLY A 79 4.06 1.18 -1.08
N SER A 80 5.38 1.17 -1.07
CA SER A 80 6.23 -0.04 -1.02
C SER A 80 6.31 -0.70 0.34
N LEU A 81 6.61 -2.00 0.37
CA LEU A 81 6.73 -2.76 1.62
C LEU A 81 7.73 -2.10 2.57
N SER A 82 8.89 -1.69 2.06
CA SER A 82 9.89 -0.92 2.81
C SER A 82 9.33 0.39 3.40
N MET A 83 8.58 1.15 2.59
CA MET A 83 7.91 2.37 3.02
C MET A 83 6.90 2.09 4.13
N ASN A 84 6.00 1.10 3.92
CA ASN A 84 4.98 0.75 4.90
C ASN A 84 5.59 0.28 6.23
N ARG A 85 6.67 -0.52 6.19
CA ARG A 85 7.42 -0.92 7.38
C ARG A 85 8.01 0.28 8.13
N ALA A 86 8.60 1.23 7.40
CA ALA A 86 9.12 2.47 7.99
C ALA A 86 8.01 3.32 8.64
N LEU A 87 6.86 3.46 7.97
CA LEU A 87 5.70 4.18 8.50
C LEU A 87 5.11 3.49 9.73
N MET A 88 5.06 2.15 9.75
CA MET A 88 4.65 1.38 10.92
C MET A 88 5.61 1.62 12.09
N ALA A 89 6.92 1.52 11.86
CA ALA A 89 7.94 1.76 12.89
C ALA A 89 7.93 3.21 13.41
N ALA A 90 7.51 4.17 12.58
CA ALA A 90 7.34 5.57 13.00
C ALA A 90 5.99 5.83 13.72
N GLY A 91 5.15 4.82 13.92
CA GLY A 91 3.84 4.98 14.56
C GLY A 91 2.81 5.74 13.72
N LEU A 92 3.05 5.87 12.40
CA LEU A 92 2.16 6.61 11.50
C LEU A 92 1.01 5.77 10.94
N VAL A 93 1.03 4.46 11.11
CA VAL A 93 0.00 3.54 10.60
C VAL A 93 -1.06 3.27 11.65
N ASP A 94 -2.28 3.75 11.40
CA ASP A 94 -3.40 3.56 12.33
C ASP A 94 -4.07 2.18 12.19
N ARG A 95 -4.03 1.62 10.97
CA ARG A 95 -4.68 0.35 10.61
C ARG A 95 -3.84 -0.44 9.62
N VAL A 96 -3.72 -1.74 9.85
CA VAL A 96 -3.14 -2.71 8.91
C VAL A 96 -4.26 -3.63 8.43
N GLN A 97 -4.57 -3.59 7.14
CA GLN A 97 -5.54 -4.49 6.50
C GLN A 97 -4.78 -5.65 5.85
N VAL A 98 -5.00 -6.87 6.34
CA VAL A 98 -4.37 -8.10 5.88
C VAL A 98 -5.41 -8.95 5.18
N THR A 99 -5.19 -9.24 3.90
CA THR A 99 -6.00 -10.20 3.13
C THR A 99 -5.25 -11.52 3.05
N LEU A 100 -5.75 -12.55 3.73
CA LEU A 100 -5.26 -13.91 3.65
C LEU A 100 -5.99 -14.66 2.53
N PHE A 101 -5.20 -15.08 1.54
CA PHE A 101 -5.62 -16.02 0.52
C PHE A 101 -5.31 -17.46 0.97
N PRO A 102 -6.15 -18.45 0.65
CA PRO A 102 -5.95 -19.84 1.06
C PRO A 102 -4.88 -20.55 0.19
N VAL A 103 -3.66 -19.99 0.13
CA VAL A 103 -2.53 -20.48 -0.66
C VAL A 103 -1.21 -20.25 0.08
N ILE A 104 -0.24 -21.14 -0.12
CA ILE A 104 1.13 -21.02 0.39
C ILE A 104 2.10 -20.96 -0.79
N THR A 105 2.79 -19.85 -0.95
CA THR A 105 3.75 -19.59 -2.05
C THR A 105 5.20 -19.69 -1.57
N GLY A 106 5.56 -20.79 -0.90
CA GLY A 106 6.89 -20.92 -0.27
C GLY A 106 8.08 -21.00 -1.23
N GLN A 107 7.87 -21.42 -2.49
CA GLN A 107 8.95 -21.53 -3.50
C GLN A 107 8.85 -20.45 -4.59
N THR A 108 7.65 -19.96 -4.87
CA THR A 108 7.36 -19.06 -6.00
C THR A 108 6.93 -17.67 -5.55
N GLY A 109 6.91 -17.40 -4.25
CA GLY A 109 6.63 -16.06 -3.72
C GLY A 109 7.83 -15.16 -3.90
N ASP A 110 7.58 -13.91 -4.32
CA ASP A 110 8.65 -12.95 -4.60
C ASP A 110 9.20 -12.29 -3.34
N ASP A 111 8.32 -11.73 -2.50
CA ASP A 111 8.70 -10.92 -1.35
C ASP A 111 7.84 -11.19 -0.11
N PRO A 112 8.43 -11.55 1.05
CA PRO A 112 7.70 -11.67 2.31
C PRO A 112 7.33 -10.28 2.86
N ILE A 113 6.02 -10.03 3.01
CA ILE A 113 5.44 -8.72 3.37
C ILE A 113 6.07 -8.10 4.63
N TYR A 114 6.35 -8.89 5.67
CA TYR A 114 6.82 -8.39 6.98
C TYR A 114 8.30 -8.62 7.27
N GLN A 115 9.09 -9.16 6.33
CA GLN A 115 10.52 -9.38 6.59
C GLN A 115 11.25 -8.07 6.92
N GLY A 116 11.91 -7.98 8.07
CA GLY A 116 12.61 -6.77 8.51
C GLY A 116 11.69 -5.64 8.99
N ALA A 117 10.41 -5.92 9.25
CA ALA A 117 9.60 -5.04 10.10
C ALA A 117 10.08 -5.12 11.56
N ALA A 118 9.80 -4.08 12.36
CA ALA A 118 9.90 -4.18 13.81
C ALA A 118 8.85 -5.16 14.36
N ASP A 119 8.94 -5.49 15.65
CA ASP A 119 7.93 -6.30 16.32
C ASP A 119 6.72 -5.43 16.72
N PHE A 120 5.51 -5.95 16.54
CA PHE A 120 4.27 -5.24 16.83
C PHE A 120 3.26 -6.14 17.52
N ASP A 121 2.60 -5.60 18.54
CA ASP A 121 1.35 -6.15 19.06
C ASP A 121 0.19 -5.69 18.18
N LEU A 122 -0.73 -6.61 17.86
CA LEU A 122 -1.86 -6.37 16.98
C LEU A 122 -3.18 -6.53 17.73
N GLU A 123 -3.98 -5.46 17.76
CA GLU A 123 -5.37 -5.51 18.22
C GLU A 123 -6.28 -5.73 17.01
N LEU A 124 -7.06 -6.83 16.99
CA LEU A 124 -8.03 -7.09 15.93
C LEU A 124 -9.21 -6.11 16.05
N ILE A 125 -9.41 -5.29 15.00
CA ILE A 125 -10.50 -4.33 14.91
C ILE A 125 -11.69 -4.91 14.14
N GLU A 126 -11.42 -5.57 13.00
CA GLU A 126 -12.45 -6.11 12.11
C GLU A 126 -11.98 -7.42 11.47
N SER A 127 -12.91 -8.34 11.24
CA SER A 127 -12.68 -9.57 10.49
C SER A 127 -13.85 -9.82 9.55
N ARG A 128 -13.55 -10.15 8.29
CA ARG A 128 -14.54 -10.47 7.25
C ARG A 128 -14.09 -11.66 6.44
N THR A 129 -15.04 -12.52 6.05
CA THR A 129 -14.79 -13.59 5.07
C THR A 129 -15.32 -13.15 3.71
N LEU A 130 -14.44 -13.13 2.71
CA LEU A 130 -14.74 -12.84 1.32
C LEU A 130 -14.82 -14.16 0.54
N ASP A 131 -15.79 -14.27 -0.35
CA ASP A 131 -15.97 -15.40 -1.28
C ASP A 131 -15.93 -16.81 -0.62
N GLY A 132 -16.28 -16.86 0.66
CA GLY A 132 -16.35 -18.08 1.47
C GLY A 132 -15.00 -18.64 1.95
N ASN A 133 -13.85 -18.17 1.48
CA ASN A 133 -12.55 -18.74 1.85
C ASN A 133 -11.39 -17.73 1.99
N ILE A 134 -11.56 -16.47 1.61
CA ILE A 134 -10.57 -15.41 1.81
C ILE A 134 -10.88 -14.71 3.13
N GLN A 135 -9.87 -14.44 3.96
CA GLN A 135 -10.05 -13.69 5.20
C GLN A 135 -9.47 -12.30 5.06
N GLU A 136 -10.27 -11.28 5.34
CA GLU A 136 -9.81 -9.91 5.50
C GLU A 136 -9.82 -9.56 6.99
N LEU A 137 -8.65 -9.16 7.50
CA LEU A 137 -8.43 -8.83 8.90
C LEU A 137 -7.91 -7.40 9.00
N ILE A 138 -8.49 -6.58 9.86
CA ILE A 138 -8.02 -5.22 10.12
C ILE A 138 -7.51 -5.14 11.54
N TYR A 139 -6.26 -4.74 11.69
CA TYR A 139 -5.58 -4.62 12.97
C TYR A 139 -5.17 -3.18 13.29
N ARG A 140 -5.13 -2.83 14.56
CA ARG A 140 -4.37 -1.68 15.07
C ARG A 140 -2.99 -2.17 15.50
N PRO A 141 -1.89 -1.68 14.89
CA PRO A 141 -0.55 -2.04 15.32
C PRO A 141 -0.07 -1.14 16.47
N THR A 142 0.66 -1.72 17.42
CA THR A 142 1.46 -1.01 18.43
C THR A 142 2.86 -1.59 18.45
N LEU A 143 3.90 -0.77 18.49
CA LEU A 143 5.27 -1.27 18.61
C LEU A 143 5.42 -2.12 19.87
N HIS A 144 5.98 -3.31 19.72
CA HIS A 144 6.31 -4.19 20.84
C HIS A 144 7.62 -3.68 21.47
N VAL A 145 7.58 -3.33 22.76
CA VAL A 145 8.71 -2.77 23.53
C VAL A 145 9.03 -3.66 24.71
#